data_AF-A0A524GYR4-F1
#
_entry.id   AF-A0A524GYR4-F1
#
_cell.length_a   1.000
_cell.length_b   1.000
_cell.length_c   1.000
_cell.angle_alpha   90.00
_cell.angle_beta   90.00
_cell.angle_gamma   90.00
#
_symmetry.space_group_name_H-M   'P 1'
#
loop_
_entity.id
_entity.type
_entity.pdbx_description
1 polymer ?
#
loop_
_entity_poly.entity_id
_entity_poly.type
_entity_poly.pdbx_seq_one_letter_code
_entity_poly.pdbx_strand_id
1 'polypeptide(L)'
;MAFNSARQSDAGFQAARTTPSGGPGGEAPDPWGVRRAENLLTTLEGILSARVVTTPLGEVSEVHILAQSGLAPKQLVRNIESALLAQLGLRVDHRKISIAQTADVKPIEALEKEAVRSQALHRAILFEDLTVAPGKRAHRILISVSLSYLGRTETAEVES
;
A
#
# COMPACT_ATOMS: atom_id res chain seq x y z
N MET A 1 92.70 4.54 15.94
CA MET A 1 91.98 3.46 16.65
C MET A 1 90.67 4.00 17.19
N ALA A 2 89.65 3.13 17.23
CA ALA A 2 88.29 3.28 17.76
C ALA A 2 87.20 3.74 16.78
N PHE A 3 86.33 2.76 16.51
CA PHE A 3 85.14 2.69 15.69
C PHE A 3 84.00 3.58 16.21
N ASN A 4 83.16 4.11 15.29
CA ASN A 4 81.82 4.56 15.61
C ASN A 4 80.77 3.90 14.69
N SER A 5 79.59 3.75 15.28
CA SER A 5 78.53 2.78 15.07
C SER A 5 77.52 3.13 13.95
N ALA A 6 76.73 2.11 13.60
CA ALA A 6 75.38 2.14 12.97
C ALA A 6 75.32 2.56 11.48
N ARG A 7 75.10 1.67 10.50
CA ARG A 7 73.83 0.95 10.14
C ARG A 7 72.58 1.83 10.37
N GLN A 8 71.71 2.12 9.41
CA GLN A 8 71.28 1.34 8.25
C GLN A 8 70.54 2.25 7.26
N SER A 9 70.71 1.97 5.98
CA SER A 9 70.16 2.66 4.81
C SER A 9 68.80 2.09 4.36
N ASP A 10 67.92 3.03 4.02
CA ASP A 10 67.07 3.14 2.83
C ASP A 10 65.91 2.19 2.46
N ALA A 11 64.96 2.87 1.79
CA ALA A 11 63.84 2.44 0.94
C ALA A 11 62.58 1.92 1.66
N GLY A 12 61.37 2.47 1.49
CA GLY A 12 60.81 3.33 0.44
C GLY A 12 59.68 2.57 -0.26
N PHE A 13 58.41 3.00 -0.13
CA PHE A 13 57.35 2.98 -1.16
C PHE A 13 55.97 3.37 -0.58
N GLN A 14 55.31 4.30 -1.29
CA GLN A 14 53.88 4.41 -1.69
C GLN A 14 52.79 3.66 -0.86
N ALA A 15 51.54 4.10 -0.69
CA ALA A 15 50.67 4.87 -1.55
C ALA A 15 49.45 5.37 -0.74
N ALA A 16 48.67 6.24 -1.38
CA ALA A 16 47.43 6.86 -0.94
C ALA A 16 46.49 5.99 -0.07
N ARG A 17 45.95 6.62 0.98
CA ARG A 17 44.75 6.18 1.68
C ARG A 17 43.55 6.35 0.75
N THR A 18 43.30 5.36 -0.09
CA THR A 18 42.00 5.20 -0.76
C THR A 18 41.03 4.56 0.22
N THR A 19 39.98 5.31 0.54
CA THR A 19 38.72 4.84 1.12
C THR A 19 38.23 3.56 0.45
N PRO A 20 37.89 2.49 1.18
CA PRO A 20 36.96 1.52 0.67
C PRO A 20 35.55 2.12 0.79
N SER A 21 35.07 2.72 -0.30
CA SER A 21 33.64 2.87 -0.56
C SER A 21 33.05 1.46 -0.70
N GLY A 22 32.61 0.89 0.41
CA GLY A 22 31.90 -0.40 0.44
C GLY A 22 30.49 -0.23 -0.14
N GLY A 23 30.20 -0.97 -1.22
CA GLY A 23 28.92 -0.95 -1.92
C GLY A 23 27.73 -1.43 -1.08
N PRO A 24 26.50 -1.30 -1.61
CA PRO A 24 25.30 -1.76 -0.92
C PRO A 24 25.28 -3.29 -0.93
N GLY A 25 25.01 -3.91 0.22
CA GLY A 25 24.73 -5.34 0.30
C GLY A 25 25.79 -6.16 1.02
N GLY A 26 26.10 -5.78 2.26
CA GLY A 26 26.51 -6.78 3.23
C GLY A 26 25.32 -7.72 3.49
N GLU A 27 25.21 -8.80 2.72
CA GLU A 27 24.35 -9.92 3.06
C GLU A 27 24.94 -10.58 4.31
N ALA A 28 24.59 -10.02 5.46
CA ALA A 28 24.92 -10.60 6.75
C ALA A 28 24.46 -12.05 6.77
N PRO A 29 25.23 -12.98 7.37
CA PRO A 29 24.80 -14.35 7.52
C PRO A 29 23.43 -14.34 8.19
N ASP A 30 22.45 -14.95 7.52
CA ASP A 30 21.09 -15.11 8.00
C ASP A 30 20.92 -16.55 8.50
N PRO A 31 21.42 -16.87 9.71
CA PRO A 31 21.49 -18.24 10.21
C PRO A 31 20.11 -18.90 10.33
N TRP A 32 19.02 -18.12 10.37
CA TRP A 32 17.66 -18.61 10.54
C TRP A 32 16.73 -18.32 9.35
N GLY A 33 17.24 -17.76 8.26
CA GLY A 33 16.41 -17.45 7.08
C GLY A 33 15.40 -16.31 7.31
N VAL A 34 15.62 -15.47 8.30
CA VAL A 34 14.75 -14.34 8.70
C VAL A 34 14.56 -13.37 7.53
N ARG A 35 15.64 -13.06 6.79
CA ARG A 35 15.57 -12.16 5.63
C ARG A 35 14.70 -12.71 4.53
N ARG A 36 14.69 -14.03 4.33
CA ARG A 36 13.81 -14.67 3.33
C ARG A 36 12.35 -14.54 3.72
N ALA A 37 12.04 -14.69 5.01
CA ALA A 37 10.69 -14.47 5.53
C ALA A 37 10.26 -13.00 5.37
N GLU A 38 11.09 -12.05 5.79
CA GLU A 38 10.80 -10.62 5.63
C GLU A 38 10.58 -10.23 4.17
N ASN A 39 11.47 -10.66 3.26
CA ASN A 39 11.34 -10.42 1.83
C ASN A 39 10.03 -10.98 1.27
N LEU A 40 9.70 -12.23 1.62
CA LEU A 40 8.43 -12.85 1.21
C LEU A 40 7.24 -12.01 1.67
N LEU A 41 7.21 -11.60 2.93
CA LEU A 41 6.10 -10.83 3.50
C LEU A 41 5.95 -9.48 2.79
N THR A 42 7.05 -8.81 2.42
CA THR A 42 6.98 -7.56 1.65
C THR A 42 6.46 -7.72 0.21
N THR A 43 6.38 -8.94 -0.32
CA THR A 43 5.74 -9.18 -1.63
C THR A 43 4.21 -9.25 -1.55
N LEU A 44 3.64 -9.39 -0.35
CA LEU A 44 2.20 -9.48 -0.18
C LEU A 44 1.54 -8.11 -0.39
N GLU A 45 0.33 -8.14 -0.95
CA GLU A 45 -0.43 -6.94 -1.25
C GLU A 45 -0.63 -6.06 -0.01
N GLY A 46 -0.28 -4.78 -0.16
CA GLY A 46 -0.42 -3.74 0.86
C GLY A 46 0.48 -3.89 2.09
N ILE A 47 1.46 -4.80 2.10
CA ILE A 47 2.55 -4.78 3.10
C ILE A 47 3.64 -3.81 2.62
N LEU A 48 3.93 -2.80 3.44
CA LEU A 48 4.98 -1.81 3.16
C LEU A 48 6.33 -2.26 3.72
N SER A 49 6.32 -2.86 4.91
CA SER A 49 7.50 -3.42 5.54
C SER A 49 7.14 -4.54 6.50
N ALA A 50 8.06 -5.48 6.67
CA ALA A 50 7.93 -6.59 7.60
C ALA A 50 9.23 -6.75 8.39
N ARG A 51 9.09 -7.08 9.67
CA ARG A 51 10.21 -7.47 10.52
C ARG A 51 9.87 -8.72 11.31
N VAL A 52 10.77 -9.70 11.28
CA VAL A 52 10.61 -10.96 11.99
C VAL A 52 11.65 -11.04 13.10
N VAL A 53 11.19 -11.27 14.32
CA VAL A 53 12.06 -11.46 15.49
C VAL A 53 12.06 -12.94 15.84
N THR A 54 13.26 -13.50 16.02
CA THR A 54 13.45 -14.91 16.38
C THR A 54 14.14 -15.04 17.74
N THR A 55 13.84 -16.14 18.43
CA THR A 55 14.56 -16.53 19.64
C THR A 55 15.97 -17.03 19.29
N PRO A 56 16.88 -17.16 20.27
CA PRO A 56 18.19 -17.78 20.04
C PRO A 56 18.12 -19.23 19.54
N LEU A 57 16.96 -19.90 19.70
CA LEU A 57 16.68 -21.25 19.22
C LEU A 57 16.18 -21.27 17.77
N GLY A 58 16.03 -20.10 17.12
CA GLY A 58 15.55 -19.96 15.75
C GLY A 58 14.04 -19.99 15.59
N GLU A 59 13.26 -19.99 16.68
CA GLU A 59 11.81 -19.92 16.63
C GLU A 59 11.33 -18.49 16.44
N VAL A 60 10.26 -18.28 15.66
CA VAL A 60 9.64 -16.96 15.51
C VAL A 60 8.99 -16.53 16.82
N SER A 61 9.47 -15.44 17.43
CA SER A 61 8.90 -14.86 18.63
C SER A 61 7.83 -13.82 18.28
N GLU A 62 8.11 -12.93 17.32
CA GLU A 62 7.24 -11.82 16.94
C GLU A 62 7.35 -11.51 15.44
N VAL A 63 6.27 -11.02 14.86
CA VAL A 63 6.21 -10.51 13.49
C VAL A 63 5.56 -9.14 13.51
N HIS A 64 6.28 -8.12 13.06
CA HIS A 64 5.81 -6.74 12.99
C HIS A 64 5.59 -6.37 11.54
N ILE A 65 4.39 -5.94 11.21
CA ILE A 65 3.97 -5.59 9.85
C ILE A 65 3.52 -4.14 9.83
N LEU A 66 4.05 -3.37 8.87
CA LEU A 66 3.48 -2.11 8.46
C LEU A 66 2.70 -2.33 7.18
N ALA A 67 1.40 -2.02 7.20
CA ALA A 67 0.51 -2.18 6.07
C ALA A 67 -0.08 -0.84 5.62
N GLN A 68 -0.46 -0.76 4.35
CA GLN A 68 -1.33 0.29 3.84
C GLN A 68 -2.70 0.20 4.51
N SER A 69 -3.38 1.34 4.64
CA SER A 69 -4.78 1.37 5.08
C SER A 69 -5.72 0.84 4.00
N GLY A 70 -6.96 0.53 4.40
CA GLY A 70 -7.98 -0.03 3.52
C GLY A 70 -7.98 -1.56 3.43
N LEU A 71 -6.93 -2.25 3.86
CA LEU A 71 -6.91 -3.72 3.96
C LEU A 71 -7.51 -4.21 5.29
N ALA A 72 -8.30 -5.29 5.23
CA ALA A 72 -8.86 -5.92 6.43
C ALA A 72 -7.77 -6.67 7.22
N PRO A 73 -7.48 -6.30 8.49
CA PRO A 73 -6.37 -6.90 9.25
C PRO A 73 -6.46 -8.42 9.39
N LYS A 74 -7.66 -8.98 9.56
CA LYS A 74 -7.88 -10.43 9.65
C LYS A 74 -7.49 -11.17 8.37
N GLN A 75 -7.79 -10.57 7.21
CA GLN A 75 -7.40 -11.15 5.93
C GLN A 75 -5.88 -11.08 5.75
N LEU A 76 -5.27 -9.98 6.17
CA LEU A 76 -3.82 -9.81 6.12
C LEU A 76 -3.09 -10.83 6.98
N VAL A 77 -3.53 -11.05 8.23
CA VAL A 77 -3.01 -12.11 9.11
C VAL A 77 -3.07 -13.48 8.44
N ARG A 78 -4.22 -13.84 7.86
CA ARG A 78 -4.39 -15.13 7.17
C ARG A 78 -3.44 -15.26 5.97
N ASN A 79 -3.27 -14.20 5.19
CA ASN A 79 -2.36 -14.19 4.04
C ASN A 79 -0.90 -14.38 4.50
N ILE A 80 -0.50 -13.71 5.58
CA ILE A 80 0.83 -13.85 6.20
C ILE A 80 1.06 -15.30 6.65
N GLU A 81 0.14 -15.87 7.44
CA GLU A 81 0.24 -17.26 7.91
C GLU A 81 0.32 -18.25 6.73
N SER A 82 -0.51 -18.03 5.72
CA SER A 82 -0.55 -18.90 4.53
C SER A 82 0.74 -18.80 3.70
N ALA A 83 1.28 -17.60 3.52
CA ALA A 83 2.51 -17.38 2.75
C ALA A 83 3.73 -18.00 3.44
N LEU A 84 3.88 -17.76 4.76
CA LEU A 84 4.96 -18.33 5.55
C LEU A 84 4.91 -19.85 5.58
N LEU A 85 3.72 -20.42 5.69
CA LEU A 85 3.53 -21.87 5.66
C LEU A 85 3.83 -22.46 4.29
N ALA A 86 3.33 -21.85 3.22
CA ALA A 86 3.44 -22.39 1.86
C ALA A 86 4.87 -22.31 1.30
N GLN A 87 5.56 -21.19 1.51
CA GLN A 87 6.86 -20.94 0.88
C GLN A 87 8.04 -21.38 1.74
N LEU A 88 7.90 -21.31 3.07
CA LEU A 88 8.98 -21.54 4.02
C LEU A 88 8.70 -22.68 5.01
N GLY A 89 7.48 -23.24 5.01
CA GLY A 89 7.09 -24.27 5.98
C GLY A 89 6.97 -23.76 7.42
N LEU A 90 6.98 -22.44 7.62
CA LEU A 90 6.99 -21.82 8.94
C LEU A 90 5.56 -21.68 9.47
N ARG A 91 5.29 -22.29 10.63
CA ARG A 91 4.02 -22.11 11.35
C ARG A 91 4.16 -20.94 12.33
N VAL A 92 3.43 -19.86 12.07
CA VAL A 92 3.35 -18.71 12.96
C VAL A 92 1.91 -18.59 13.44
N ASP A 93 1.75 -18.30 14.73
CA ASP A 93 0.45 -18.05 15.36
C ASP A 93 0.12 -16.55 15.23
N HIS A 94 -1.10 -16.21 14.78
CA HIS A 94 -1.60 -14.84 14.75
C HIS A 94 -1.35 -14.02 16.01
N ARG A 95 -1.28 -14.64 17.20
CA ARG A 95 -0.98 -13.95 18.47
C ARG A 95 0.40 -13.28 18.49
N LYS A 96 1.31 -13.71 17.62
CA LYS A 96 2.66 -13.15 17.46
C LYS A 96 2.74 -12.08 16.37
N ILE A 97 1.64 -11.83 15.65
CA ILE A 97 1.59 -10.92 14.51
C ILE A 97 0.99 -9.59 14.95
N SER A 98 1.81 -8.54 14.91
CA SER A 98 1.41 -7.15 15.14
C SER A 98 1.30 -6.43 13.81
N ILE A 99 0.17 -5.79 13.55
CA ILE A 99 -0.07 -5.03 12.31
C ILE A 99 -0.33 -3.57 12.68
N ALA A 100 0.50 -2.68 12.15
CA ALA A 100 0.27 -1.24 12.12
C ALA A 100 -0.20 -0.85 10.72
N GLN A 101 -1.22 0.00 10.62
CA GLN A 101 -1.69 0.55 9.34
C GLN A 101 -1.33 2.03 9.24
N THR A 102 -0.88 2.45 8.05
CA THR A 102 -0.67 3.87 7.75
C THR A 102 -2.01 4.60 7.73
N ALA A 103 -2.04 5.93 7.90
CA ALA A 103 -3.28 6.68 7.79
C ALA A 103 -3.85 6.61 6.36
N ASP A 104 -5.18 6.54 6.23
CA ASP A 104 -5.91 6.64 4.96
C ASP A 104 -5.66 7.99 4.30
N VAL A 105 -4.61 8.08 3.49
CA VAL A 105 -4.47 9.14 2.50
C VAL A 105 -5.27 8.68 1.29
N LYS A 106 -6.55 9.07 1.23
CA LYS A 106 -7.35 8.87 0.02
C LYS A 106 -6.57 9.50 -1.15
N PRO A 107 -6.26 8.74 -2.23
CA PRO A 107 -5.49 9.26 -3.35
C PRO A 107 -6.21 10.48 -3.93
N ILE A 108 -5.45 11.52 -4.28
CA ILE A 108 -5.95 12.80 -4.79
C ILE A 108 -6.92 12.59 -5.98
N GLU A 109 -6.67 11.58 -6.81
CA GLU A 109 -7.51 11.20 -7.96
C GLU A 109 -8.96 10.85 -7.58
N ALA A 110 -9.19 10.26 -6.40
CA ALA A 110 -10.54 9.94 -5.93
C ALA A 110 -11.28 11.21 -5.49
N LEU A 111 -10.56 12.15 -4.88
CA LEU A 111 -11.10 13.46 -4.49
C LEU A 111 -11.41 14.32 -5.74
N GLU A 112 -10.56 14.26 -6.77
CA GLU A 112 -10.77 14.97 -8.03
C GLU A 112 -12.00 14.46 -8.79
N LYS A 113 -12.19 13.13 -8.89
CA LYS A 113 -13.39 12.56 -9.55
C LYS A 113 -14.68 12.95 -8.84
N GLU A 114 -14.67 12.98 -7.50
CA GLU A 114 -15.82 13.37 -6.70
C GLU A 114 -16.10 14.88 -6.78
N ALA A 115 -15.06 15.71 -6.80
CA ALA A 115 -15.18 17.15 -7.01
C ALA A 115 -15.70 17.49 -8.43
N VAL A 116 -15.18 16.84 -9.47
CA VAL A 116 -15.64 17.04 -10.85
C VAL A 116 -17.09 16.56 -11.02
N ARG A 117 -17.43 15.38 -10.47
CA ARG A 117 -18.80 14.86 -10.51
C ARG A 117 -19.76 15.80 -9.79
N SER A 118 -19.42 16.22 -8.58
CA SER A 118 -20.27 17.16 -7.85
C SER A 118 -20.43 18.46 -8.63
N GLN A 119 -19.35 19.08 -9.11
CA GLN A 119 -19.41 20.33 -9.84
C GLN A 119 -20.21 20.25 -11.17
N ALA A 120 -20.16 19.11 -11.86
CA ALA A 120 -21.00 18.85 -13.03
C ALA A 120 -22.50 18.73 -12.66
N LEU A 121 -22.82 18.04 -11.56
CA LEU A 121 -24.19 17.93 -11.04
C LEU A 121 -24.76 19.29 -10.58
N HIS A 122 -23.90 20.24 -10.20
CA HIS A 122 -24.36 21.57 -9.77
C HIS A 122 -24.80 22.49 -10.93
N ARG A 123 -24.40 22.21 -12.17
CA ARG A 123 -24.70 23.08 -13.33
C ARG A 123 -25.59 22.42 -14.39
N ALA A 124 -25.82 21.12 -14.29
CA ALA A 124 -26.65 20.40 -15.24
C ALA A 124 -28.08 20.26 -14.71
N ILE A 125 -29.06 20.53 -15.57
CA ILE A 125 -30.41 19.98 -15.41
C ILE A 125 -30.33 18.53 -15.91
N LEU A 126 -30.60 17.58 -15.03
CA LEU A 126 -30.59 16.16 -15.35
C LEU A 126 -31.99 15.68 -15.65
N PHE A 127 -32.08 14.84 -16.67
CA PHE A 127 -33.29 14.06 -16.91
C PHE A 127 -33.32 12.87 -15.95
N GLU A 128 -34.39 12.74 -15.17
CA GLU A 128 -34.59 11.60 -14.27
C GLU A 128 -35.59 10.60 -14.83
N ASP A 129 -36.74 11.06 -15.34
CA ASP A 129 -37.79 10.18 -15.83
C ASP A 129 -38.74 10.87 -16.85
N LEU A 130 -39.33 10.06 -17.73
CA LEU A 130 -40.38 10.44 -18.70
C LEU A 130 -41.45 9.36 -18.69
N THR A 131 -42.65 9.72 -18.26
CA THR A 131 -43.81 8.85 -18.37
C THR A 131 -44.82 9.41 -19.35
N VAL A 132 -45.43 8.52 -20.13
CA VAL A 132 -46.44 8.85 -21.13
C VAL A 132 -47.66 7.96 -20.88
N ALA A 133 -48.82 8.58 -20.66
CA ALA A 133 -50.06 7.90 -20.35
C ALA A 133 -51.21 8.43 -21.24
N PRO A 134 -52.28 7.65 -21.48
CA PRO A 134 -53.49 8.18 -22.11
C PRO A 134 -54.10 9.31 -21.28
N GLY A 135 -54.48 10.40 -21.93
CA GLY A 135 -55.17 11.54 -21.32
C GLY A 135 -56.62 11.22 -20.97
N LYS A 136 -57.28 12.12 -20.23
CA LYS A 136 -58.65 11.87 -19.72
C LYS A 136 -59.72 11.89 -20.83
N ARG A 137 -59.38 12.37 -22.03
CA ARG A 137 -60.25 12.43 -23.20
C ARG A 137 -59.70 11.56 -24.32
N ALA A 138 -60.59 11.05 -25.18
CA ALA A 138 -60.20 10.28 -26.35
C ALA A 138 -59.18 11.06 -27.19
N HIS A 139 -58.14 10.35 -27.65
CA HIS A 139 -57.03 10.89 -28.44
C HIS A 139 -56.12 11.90 -27.73
N ARG A 140 -56.16 11.98 -26.39
CA ARG A 140 -55.22 12.79 -25.61
C ARG A 140 -54.11 11.98 -24.96
N ILE A 141 -53.01 12.64 -24.67
CA ILE A 141 -51.83 12.05 -24.02
C ILE A 141 -51.39 12.95 -22.86
N LEU A 142 -51.11 12.33 -21.72
CA LEU A 142 -50.46 12.94 -20.56
C LEU A 142 -48.97 12.59 -20.61
N ILE A 143 -48.12 13.62 -20.58
CA ILE A 143 -46.67 13.47 -20.46
C ILE A 143 -46.26 14.02 -19.10
N SER A 144 -45.56 13.22 -18.31
CA SER A 144 -44.91 13.68 -17.07
C SER A 144 -43.40 13.55 -17.19
N VAL A 145 -42.69 14.64 -16.95
CA VAL A 145 -41.22 14.72 -17.02
C VAL A 145 -40.67 15.06 -15.65
N SER A 146 -39.71 14.28 -15.18
CA SER A 146 -38.97 14.54 -13.94
C SER A 146 -37.56 15.01 -14.29
N LEU A 147 -37.19 16.20 -13.82
CA LEU A 147 -35.87 16.79 -13.99
C LEU A 147 -35.27 17.08 -12.63
N SER A 148 -33.96 16.89 -12.46
CA SER A 148 -33.26 17.35 -11.25
C SER A 148 -32.23 18.42 -11.52
N TYR A 149 -32.16 19.39 -10.61
CA TYR A 149 -31.21 20.48 -10.62
C TYR A 149 -30.77 20.79 -9.19
N LEU A 150 -29.45 20.82 -8.94
CA LEU A 150 -28.88 21.04 -7.61
C LEU A 150 -29.43 20.06 -6.54
N GLY A 151 -29.69 18.81 -6.94
CA GLY A 151 -30.24 17.78 -6.05
C GLY A 151 -31.71 17.97 -5.67
N ARG A 152 -32.42 18.92 -6.29
CA ARG A 152 -33.88 19.03 -6.22
C ARG A 152 -34.48 18.46 -7.50
N THR A 153 -35.39 17.51 -7.33
CA THR A 153 -36.19 16.98 -8.43
C THR A 153 -37.50 17.77 -8.53
N GLU A 154 -37.82 18.24 -9.73
CA GLU A 154 -39.12 18.79 -10.07
C GLU A 154 -39.78 17.94 -11.15
N THR A 155 -41.11 17.82 -11.07
CA THR A 155 -41.92 17.07 -12.02
C THR A 155 -42.89 18.02 -12.70
N ALA A 156 -43.03 17.89 -14.02
CA ALA A 156 -43.93 18.71 -14.82
C ALA A 156 -44.83 17.81 -15.68
N GLU A 157 -46.13 18.07 -15.65
CA GLU A 157 -47.15 17.34 -16.40
C GLU A 157 -47.76 18.21 -17.49
N VAL A 158 -47.89 17.67 -18.70
CA VAL A 158 -48.54 18.32 -19.85
C VAL A 158 -49.55 17.37 -20.46
N GLU A 159 -50.81 17.83 -20.62
CA GLU A 159 -51.86 17.10 -21.33
C GLU A 159 -52.14 17.76 -22.68
N SER A 160 -52.04 17.00 -23.78
CA SER A 160 -52.32 17.45 -25.15
C SER A 160 -53.50 16.70 -25.76
#